data_AF-A0AAP0S9D0-F1
#
_entry.id   AF-A0AAP0S9D0-F1
#
_cell.length_a   1.000
_cell.length_b   1.000
_cell.length_c   1.000
_cell.angle_alpha   90.00
_cell.angle_beta   90.00
_cell.angle_gamma   90.00
#
_symmetry.space_group_name_H-M   'P 1'
#
loop_
_entity.id
_entity.type
_entity.pdbx_description
1 polymer ?
#
loop_
_entity_poly.entity_id
_entity_poly.type
_entity_poly.pdbx_seq_one_letter_code
_entity_poly.pdbx_strand_id
1 'polypeptide(L)'
;MGCQSRHPHFNNSGILTIDTTGKLLIQSKGGDPILLNSDQGSGNVTATLQDTGNFVVADETEKRVLWQSFDYPTDMLLPGMKLGVNLKTGRNWTLASSLSSFVPASGAFT
;
A
#
# COMPACT_ATOMS: atom_id res chain seq x y z
N MET A 1 3.34 -4.01 -6.42
CA MET A 1 3.46 -2.55 -6.65
C MET A 1 3.50 -1.92 -5.26
N GLY A 2 4.67 -1.47 -4.79
CA GLY A 2 4.78 -0.86 -3.46
C GLY A 2 4.27 0.58 -3.49
N CYS A 3 3.84 1.10 -2.34
CA CYS A 3 3.55 2.52 -2.15
C CYS A 3 4.83 3.29 -2.49
N GLN A 4 4.94 3.76 -3.73
CA GLN A 4 6.11 4.52 -4.16
C GLN A 4 6.01 5.88 -3.45
N SER A 5 6.96 6.14 -2.56
CA SER A 5 7.23 7.46 -1.98
C SER A 5 7.81 8.39 -3.06
N ARG A 6 7.10 8.55 -4.19
CA ARG A 6 7.35 9.59 -5.18
C ARG A 6 6.41 10.71 -4.81
N HIS A 7 6.93 11.84 -4.34
CA HIS A 7 6.19 13.04 -3.96
C HIS A 7 5.05 13.36 -4.93
N PRO A 8 3.81 12.91 -4.67
CA PRO A 8 2.70 13.29 -5.50
C PRO A 8 2.17 14.59 -4.93
N HIS A 9 2.30 15.68 -5.68
CA HIS A 9 1.79 16.97 -5.26
C HIS A 9 0.26 16.96 -5.38
N PHE A 10 -0.38 16.41 -4.34
CA PHE A 10 -1.81 16.57 -4.15
C PHE A 10 -2.01 17.93 -3.50
N ASN A 11 -2.49 18.89 -4.27
CA ASN A 11 -2.86 20.25 -3.87
C ASN A 11 -4.04 20.27 -2.86
N ASN A 12 -3.88 19.62 -1.71
CA ASN A 12 -4.90 19.38 -0.69
C ASN A 12 -6.19 18.70 -1.20
N SER A 13 -6.16 18.09 -2.40
CA SER A 13 -7.33 17.46 -3.04
C SER A 13 -7.24 15.94 -3.15
N GLY A 14 -6.28 15.31 -2.46
CA GLY A 14 -6.08 13.86 -2.50
C GLY A 14 -7.27 13.12 -1.88
N ILE A 15 -7.89 12.24 -2.66
CA ILE A 15 -8.98 11.36 -2.24
C ILE A 15 -8.51 9.92 -2.42
N LEU A 16 -8.54 9.14 -1.33
CA LEU A 16 -8.37 7.69 -1.38
C LEU A 16 -9.73 7.05 -1.66
N THR A 17 -9.84 6.26 -2.73
CA THR A 17 -11.10 5.64 -3.13
C THR A 17 -10.89 4.25 -3.74
N ILE A 18 -11.97 3.46 -3.79
CA ILE A 18 -12.06 2.21 -4.53
C ILE A 18 -12.90 2.48 -5.78
N ASP A 19 -12.37 2.15 -6.96
CA ASP A 19 -13.11 2.32 -8.20
C ASP A 19 -14.13 1.19 -8.45
N THR A 20 -14.89 1.31 -9.53
CA THR A 20 -15.91 0.33 -9.92
C THR A 20 -15.34 -1.04 -10.31
N THR A 21 -14.02 -1.15 -10.47
CA THR A 21 -13.31 -2.41 -10.74
C THR A 21 -12.67 -3.01 -9.49
N GLY A 22 -12.91 -2.43 -8.31
CA GLY A 22 -12.34 -2.89 -7.05
C GLY A 22 -10.87 -2.51 -6.86
N LYS A 23 -10.36 -1.52 -7.60
CA LYS A 23 -8.99 -1.03 -7.44
C LYS A 23 -8.93 0.15 -6.47
N LEU A 24 -7.98 0.09 -5.56
CA LEU A 24 -7.62 1.17 -4.64
C LEU A 24 -6.72 2.18 -5.35
N LEU A 25 -7.15 3.44 -5.37
CA LEU A 25 -6.41 4.53 -5.99
C LEU A 25 -6.46 5.82 -5.19
N ILE A 26 -5.47 6.67 -5.39
CA ILE A 26 -5.48 8.05 -4.92
C ILE A 26 -5.77 8.94 -6.12
N GLN A 27 -6.83 9.74 -6.04
CA GLN A 27 -7.21 10.70 -7.05
C GLN A 27 -6.97 12.12 -6.54
N SER A 28 -6.58 13.02 -7.44
CA SER A 28 -6.47 14.45 -7.14
C SER A 28 -7.18 15.28 -8.19
N LYS A 29 -7.55 16.51 -7.83
CA LYS A 29 -8.22 17.43 -8.73
C LYS A 29 -7.27 17.84 -9.86
N GLY A 30 -7.56 17.35 -11.07
CA GLY A 30 -6.80 17.69 -12.27
C GLY A 30 -5.49 16.90 -12.46
N GLY A 31 -5.27 15.83 -11.69
CA GLY A 31 -4.13 14.93 -11.84
C GLY A 31 -4.56 13.51 -12.24
N ASP A 32 -3.61 12.75 -12.79
CA ASP A 32 -3.80 11.33 -13.08
C ASP A 32 -3.92 10.52 -11.77
N PRO A 33 -4.79 9.50 -11.71
CA PRO A 33 -4.95 8.67 -10.53
C PRO A 33 -3.71 7.81 -10.29
N ILE A 34 -3.34 7.66 -9.01
CA ILE A 34 -2.26 6.77 -8.58
C ILE A 34 -2.85 5.44 -8.13
N LEU A 35 -2.56 4.38 -8.87
CA LEU A 35 -3.00 3.02 -8.55
C LEU A 35 -2.13 2.42 -7.44
N LEU A 36 -2.75 1.91 -6.38
CA LEU A 36 -2.04 1.34 -5.21
C LEU A 36 -1.96 -0.20 -5.23
N ASN A 37 -2.95 -0.88 -5.82
CA ASN A 37 -2.96 -2.33 -5.96
C ASN A 37 -3.08 -2.77 -7.43
N SER A 38 -2.56 -3.96 -7.74
CA SER A 38 -2.59 -4.50 -9.10
C SER A 38 -3.80 -5.40 -9.35
N ASP A 39 -4.21 -6.15 -8.32
CA ASP A 39 -5.29 -7.12 -8.41
C ASP A 39 -6.67 -6.44 -8.41
N GLN A 40 -7.59 -6.95 -9.22
CA GLN A 40 -8.97 -6.47 -9.30
C GLN A 40 -9.90 -7.27 -8.41
N GLY A 41 -10.97 -6.64 -7.94
CA GLY A 41 -12.09 -7.34 -7.31
C GLY A 41 -13.17 -7.70 -8.32
N SER A 42 -13.91 -8.76 -8.06
CA SER A 42 -15.05 -9.20 -8.87
C SER A 42 -16.41 -8.86 -8.22
N GLY A 43 -16.40 -8.20 -7.04
CA GLY A 43 -17.64 -7.95 -6.31
C GLY A 43 -17.51 -6.88 -5.23
N ASN A 44 -17.84 -7.25 -3.99
CA ASN A 44 -17.85 -6.33 -2.86
C ASN A 44 -16.43 -6.17 -2.31
N VAL A 45 -15.75 -5.09 -2.70
CA VAL A 45 -14.40 -4.79 -2.22
C VAL A 45 -14.44 -3.82 -1.05
N THR A 46 -13.76 -4.20 0.04
CA THR A 46 -13.60 -3.37 1.23
C THR A 46 -12.15 -2.94 1.39
N ALA A 47 -11.94 -1.78 2.00
CA ALA A 47 -10.64 -1.35 2.48
C ALA A 47 -10.73 -1.06 3.97
N THR A 48 -9.98 -1.82 4.77
CA THR A 48 -10.10 -1.84 6.23
C THR A 48 -8.73 -1.63 6.88
N LEU A 49 -8.65 -0.68 7.82
CA LEU A 49 -7.52 -0.57 8.74
C LEU A 49 -7.80 -1.44 9.96
N GLN A 50 -7.02 -2.50 10.12
CA GLN A 50 -7.14 -3.41 11.26
C GLN A 50 -6.46 -2.84 12.50
N ASP A 51 -6.84 -3.33 13.68
CA ASP A 51 -6.25 -2.94 14.97
C ASP A 51 -4.74 -3.21 15.07
N THR A 52 -4.21 -4.11 14.23
CA THR A 52 -2.77 -4.40 14.11
C THR A 52 -2.00 -3.29 13.37
N GLY A 53 -2.70 -2.35 12.74
CA GLY A 53 -2.13 -1.35 11.83
C GLY A 53 -2.02 -1.83 10.38
N ASN A 54 -2.46 -3.05 10.06
CA ASN A 54 -2.49 -3.54 8.69
C ASN A 54 -3.68 -2.93 7.93
N PHE A 55 -3.39 -2.23 6.83
CA PHE A 55 -4.42 -1.73 5.92
C PHE A 55 -4.63 -2.76 4.81
N VAL A 56 -5.82 -3.33 4.72
CA VAL A 56 -6.13 -4.47 3.85
C VAL A 56 -7.24 -4.10 2.88
N VAL A 57 -7.01 -4.42 1.61
CA VAL A 57 -8.04 -4.41 0.55
C VAL A 57 -8.42 -5.84 0.26
N ALA A 58 -9.69 -6.18 0.43
CA ALA A 58 -10.20 -7.54 0.26
C ALA A 58 -11.45 -7.56 -0.61
N ASP A 59 -11.58 -8.63 -1.39
CA ASP A 59 -12.83 -8.98 -2.06
C ASP A 59 -13.62 -9.91 -1.13
N GLU A 60 -14.74 -9.40 -0.61
CA GLU A 60 -15.61 -10.13 0.32
C GLU A 60 -16.43 -11.21 -0.38
N THR A 61 -16.69 -11.05 -1.68
CA THR A 61 -17.41 -12.05 -2.48
C THR A 61 -16.56 -13.29 -2.69
N GLU A 62 -15.29 -13.10 -3.07
CA GLU A 62 -14.33 -14.20 -3.28
C GLU A 62 -13.57 -14.60 -2.01
N LYS A 63 -13.74 -13.85 -0.91
CA LYS A 63 -13.02 -14.02 0.36
C LYS A 63 -11.50 -14.05 0.18
N ARG A 64 -10.97 -13.14 -0.64
CA ARG A 64 -9.54 -13.05 -0.94
C ARG A 64 -8.97 -11.67 -0.62
N VAL A 65 -7.72 -11.63 -0.17
CA VAL A 65 -6.96 -10.40 0.00
C VAL A 65 -6.38 -9.99 -1.35
N LEU A 66 -6.72 -8.79 -1.82
CA LEU A 66 -6.20 -8.20 -3.06
C LEU A 66 -4.88 -7.45 -2.82
N TRP A 67 -4.75 -6.83 -1.64
CA TRP A 67 -3.57 -6.07 -1.27
C TRP A 67 -3.53 -5.84 0.25
N GLN A 68 -2.34 -5.73 0.84
CA GLN A 68 -2.19 -5.35 2.25
C GLN A 68 -0.92 -4.51 2.46
N SER A 69 -0.93 -3.60 3.44
CA SER A 69 0.19 -2.70 3.70
C SER A 69 1.39 -3.40 4.33
N PHE A 70 1.16 -4.44 5.14
CA PHE A 70 2.23 -5.22 5.81
C PHE A 70 3.18 -5.94 4.85
N ASP A 71 2.74 -6.04 3.61
CA ASP A 71 3.48 -6.65 2.52
C ASP A 71 4.48 -5.68 1.86
N TYR A 72 4.44 -4.40 2.24
CA TYR A 72 5.29 -3.32 1.75
C TYR A 72 5.78 -2.43 2.91
N PRO A 73 6.64 -2.97 3.79
CA PRO A 73 7.18 -2.21 4.92
C PRO A 73 8.02 -1.01 4.46
N THR A 74 8.02 0.06 5.26
CA THR A 74 8.82 1.29 5.05
C THR A 74 10.01 1.31 5.99
N ASP A 75 10.06 2.24 6.92
CA ASP A 75 11.07 2.44 7.95
C ASP A 75 10.70 1.82 9.30
N MET A 76 9.47 1.33 9.45
CA MET A 76 8.95 0.76 10.70
C MET A 76 8.45 -0.67 10.54
N LEU A 77 8.75 -1.51 11.53
CA LEU A 77 8.27 -2.89 11.63
C LEU A 77 7.25 -3.02 12.77
N LEU A 78 6.00 -3.30 12.41
CA LEU A 78 4.91 -3.54 13.37
C LEU A 78 4.76 -5.03 13.67
N PRO A 79 4.21 -5.42 14.84
CA PRO A 79 3.89 -6.81 15.13
C PRO A 79 3.00 -7.43 14.04
N GLY A 80 3.43 -8.56 13.48
CA GLY A 80 2.74 -9.26 12.39
C GLY A 80 3.28 -8.97 10.99
N MET A 81 4.12 -7.95 10.82
CA MET A 81 4.90 -7.75 9.58
C MET A 81 5.98 -8.83 9.42
N LYS A 82 6.40 -9.07 8.18
CA LYS A 82 7.46 -10.03 7.84
C LYS A 82 8.73 -9.30 7.44
N LEU A 83 9.88 -9.86 7.80
CA LEU A 83 11.20 -9.38 7.41
C LEU A 83 12.00 -10.57 6.85
N GLY A 84 12.77 -10.34 5.78
CA GLY A 84 13.56 -11.36 5.09
C GLY A 84 12.91 -11.88 3.81
N VAL A 85 13.33 -13.06 3.35
CA VAL A 85 12.96 -13.59 2.04
C VAL A 85 11.98 -14.76 2.15
N ASN A 86 10.86 -14.67 1.42
CA ASN A 86 10.02 -15.82 1.14
C ASN A 86 10.67 -16.68 0.05
N LEU A 87 11.28 -17.80 0.43
CA LEU A 87 11.97 -18.69 -0.51
C LEU A 87 11.04 -19.35 -1.54
N LYS A 88 9.72 -19.43 -1.29
CA LYS A 88 8.76 -19.99 -2.24
C LYS A 88 8.37 -19.01 -3.33
N THR A 89 8.19 -17.74 -2.98
CA THR A 89 7.74 -16.70 -3.92
C THR A 89 8.86 -15.78 -4.40
N GLY A 90 10.06 -15.91 -3.81
CA GLY A 90 11.19 -15.00 -4.04
C GLY A 90 11.00 -13.60 -3.45
N ARG A 91 9.90 -13.34 -2.72
CA ARG A 91 9.57 -12.02 -2.20
C ARG A 91 10.53 -11.64 -1.07
N ASN A 92 11.17 -10.48 -1.19
CA ASN A 92 12.02 -9.91 -0.14
C ASN A 92 11.26 -8.79 0.59
N TRP A 93 11.13 -8.91 1.90
CA TRP A 93 10.63 -7.85 2.78
C TRP A 93 11.81 -7.24 3.52
N THR A 94 12.11 -5.98 3.20
CA THR A 94 13.21 -5.20 3.80
C THR A 94 12.67 -3.89 4.32
N LEU A 95 13.34 -3.33 5.31
CA LEU A 95 13.08 -1.96 5.73
C LEU A 95 13.94 -1.02 4.89
N ALA A 96 13.52 0.24 4.80
CA ALA A 96 14.34 1.31 4.26
C ALA A 96 14.12 2.53 5.13
N SER A 97 15.20 3.15 5.60
CA SER A 97 15.11 4.37 6.40
C SER A 97 14.40 5.47 5.62
N SER A 98 13.73 6.38 6.31
CA SER A 98 13.32 7.66 5.72
C SER A 98 14.56 8.54 5.41
N LEU A 99 14.46 9.40 4.39
CA LEU A 99 15.54 10.32 4.00
C LEU A 99 15.80 11.36 5.09
N SER A 100 14.74 11.82 5.74
CA SER A 100 14.80 12.65 6.95
C SER A 100 13.49 12.54 7.73
N SER A 101 13.41 13.16 8.90
CA SER A 101 12.17 13.21 9.71
C SER A 101 11.00 13.91 9.02
N PHE A 102 11.24 14.69 7.96
CA PHE A 102 10.22 15.42 7.22
C PHE A 102 10.01 14.88 5.80
N VAL A 103 10.87 13.98 5.33
CA VAL A 103 10.86 13.47 3.96
C VAL A 103 10.79 11.94 4.02
N PRO A 104 9.62 11.33 3.81
CA PRO A 104 9.39 9.89 3.91
C PRO A 104 9.88 9.12 2.66
N ALA A 105 10.76 9.72 1.85
CA ALA A 105 11.41 9.02 0.74
C ALA A 105 12.48 8.07 1.29
N SER A 106 12.87 7.03 0.54
CA SER A 106 13.96 6.14 0.97
C SER A 106 15.27 6.91 1.17
N GLY A 107 15.88 6.69 2.33
CA GLY A 107 17.21 7.15 2.70
C GLY A 107 18.29 6.11 2.39
N ALA A 108 19.44 6.28 3.04
CA ALA A 108 20.66 5.52 2.72
C ALA A 108 20.76 4.15 3.41
N PHE A 109 19.83 3.79 4.30
CA PHE A 109 19.91 2.58 5.11
C PHE A 109 18.76 1.63 4.79
N THR A 110 19.05 0.33 4.73
CA THR A 110 18.10 -0.78 4.49
C THR A 110 18.40 -1.96 5.39
#